data_AF-A0A0W8F6L1-F1
#
_entry.id   AF-A0A0W8F6L1-F1
#
_cell.length_a   1.000
_cell.length_b   1.000
_cell.length_c   1.000
_cell.angle_alpha   90.00
_cell.angle_beta   90.00
_cell.angle_gamma   90.00
#
_symmetry.space_group_name_H-M   'P 1'
#
loop_
_entity.id
_entity.type
_entity.pdbx_description
1 polymer ?
#
loop_
_entity_poly.entity_id
_entity_poly.type
_entity_poly.pdbx_seq_one_letter_code
_entity_poly.pdbx_strand_id
1 'polypeptide(L)'
;MKIHSVLCLALVIALLASPAWAGCGRWVIRDDTDYLSDPDFDQAVASSTGAAATLNPDGTIKESSEKDAANEKAQNEKPDERAIQKEAEIKENAAPKEENIADLGGEWRVLLEMKIDGQDKQNALDLILIQTVDRLQGYGTILDEGADLPATATGSISDDSVSLIVSLVEQKKEYQLDLAFIEGGLKGICELYESEKLVGRGNATASRLSS
;
A
#
# COMPACT_ATOMS: atom_id res chain seq x y z
N MET A 1 35.75 35.68 24.09
CA MET A 1 34.54 34.84 23.87
C MET A 1 34.84 33.43 24.34
N LYS A 2 33.89 32.69 24.93
CA LYS A 2 34.14 31.32 25.43
C LYS A 2 34.38 30.36 24.27
N ILE A 3 35.39 29.50 24.36
CA ILE A 3 35.83 28.59 23.29
C ILE A 3 34.68 27.73 22.76
N HIS A 4 33.78 27.28 23.65
CA HIS A 4 32.59 26.49 23.28
C HIS A 4 31.62 27.25 22.37
N SER A 5 31.52 28.58 22.51
CA SER A 5 30.69 29.41 21.62
C SER A 5 31.26 29.50 20.20
N VAL A 6 32.58 29.41 20.05
CA VAL A 6 33.26 29.38 18.74
C VAL A 6 33.11 28.00 18.11
N LEU A 7 33.22 26.94 18.91
CA LEU A 7 33.02 25.56 18.47
C LEU A 7 31.59 25.34 17.94
N CYS A 8 30.56 25.77 18.67
CA CYS A 8 29.17 25.66 18.21
C CYS A 8 28.93 26.45 16.92
N LEU A 9 29.49 27.66 16.79
CA LEU A 9 29.36 28.46 15.56
C LEU A 9 29.97 27.75 14.35
N ALA A 10 31.18 27.18 14.50
CA ALA A 10 31.84 26.43 13.45
C ALA A 10 31.04 25.18 13.01
N LEU A 11 30.43 24.48 13.97
CA LEU A 11 29.64 23.27 13.71
C LEU A 11 28.33 23.59 12.95
N VAL A 12 27.66 24.70 13.27
CA VAL A 12 26.49 25.19 12.52
C VAL A 12 26.88 25.59 11.09
N ILE A 13 28.02 26.26 10.89
CA ILE A 13 28.50 26.64 9.55
C ILE A 13 28.81 25.39 8.71
N ALA A 14 29.41 24.35 9.29
CA ALA A 14 29.70 23.10 8.59
C ALA A 14 28.42 22.35 8.15
N LEU A 15 27.36 22.37 8.98
CA LEU A 15 26.05 21.80 8.63
C LEU A 15 25.37 22.56 7.48
N LEU A 16 25.42 23.90 7.48
CA LEU A 16 24.84 24.73 6.42
C LEU A 16 25.60 24.68 5.09
N ALA A 17 26.89 24.31 5.12
CA ALA A 17 27.73 24.18 3.92
C ALA A 17 27.63 22.82 3.22
N SER A 18 26.93 21.85 3.81
CA SER A 18 26.73 20.51 3.22
C SER A 18 25.50 20.52 2.31
N PRO A 19 25.64 20.38 0.98
CA PRO A 19 24.48 20.27 0.11
C PRO A 19 23.77 18.95 0.39
N ALA A 20 22.54 19.02 0.89
CA ALA A 20 21.65 17.88 0.98
C ALA A 20 21.20 17.48 -0.43
N TRP A 21 22.02 16.70 -1.14
CA TRP A 21 21.59 15.96 -2.33
C TRP A 21 20.67 14.81 -1.93
N ALA A 22 19.46 15.17 -1.47
CA ALA A 22 18.30 14.37 -1.77
C ALA A 22 18.14 14.40 -3.31
N GLY A 23 18.54 13.33 -3.97
CA GLY A 23 18.31 13.16 -5.39
C GLY A 23 16.82 13.04 -5.65
N CYS A 24 16.15 14.16 -5.88
CA CYS A 24 14.77 14.20 -6.36
C CYS A 24 14.73 13.54 -7.74
N GLY A 25 14.52 12.22 -7.77
CA GLY A 25 14.33 11.46 -8.99
C GLY A 25 13.26 12.13 -9.83
N ARG A 26 13.56 12.40 -11.10
CA ARG A 26 12.60 13.06 -11.99
C ARG A 26 11.47 12.06 -12.27
N TRP A 27 10.30 12.32 -11.71
CA TRP A 27 9.09 11.57 -12.02
C TRP A 27 8.77 11.74 -13.51
N VAL A 28 8.83 10.64 -14.26
CA VAL A 28 8.42 10.55 -15.66
C VAL A 28 7.18 9.68 -15.70
N ILE A 29 6.03 10.29 -15.98
CA ILE A 29 4.80 9.56 -16.32
C ILE A 29 4.99 9.07 -17.75
N ARG A 30 4.77 7.77 -17.99
CA ARG A 30 4.87 7.13 -19.31
C ARG A 30 3.59 6.36 -19.59
N ASP A 31 3.14 6.42 -20.85
CA ASP A 31 1.91 5.77 -21.30
C ASP A 31 2.11 4.28 -21.67
N ASP A 32 3.35 3.88 -22.00
CA ASP A 32 3.71 2.49 -22.29
C ASP A 32 4.33 1.79 -21.07
N THR A 33 3.87 0.58 -20.78
CA THR A 33 4.22 -0.21 -19.58
C THR A 33 5.26 -1.31 -19.82
N ASP A 34 5.94 -1.32 -20.96
CA ASP A 34 6.97 -2.33 -21.27
C ASP A 34 8.33 -1.93 -20.70
N TYR A 35 8.56 -2.33 -19.45
CA TYR A 35 9.81 -2.11 -18.71
C TYR A 35 11.00 -2.94 -19.21
N LEU A 36 10.83 -3.83 -20.20
CA LEU A 36 11.86 -4.77 -20.65
C LEU A 36 12.73 -4.23 -21.80
N SER A 37 12.46 -3.02 -22.30
CA SER A 37 13.17 -2.41 -23.44
C SER A 37 13.25 -0.88 -23.35
N ASP A 38 13.57 -0.33 -22.17
CA ASP A 38 13.79 1.11 -21.99
C ASP A 38 15.30 1.47 -22.14
N PRO A 39 15.72 2.14 -23.23
CA PRO A 39 17.12 2.53 -23.43
C PRO A 39 17.60 3.59 -22.42
N ASP A 40 16.70 4.39 -21.82
CA ASP A 40 17.07 5.31 -20.75
C ASP A 40 17.34 4.54 -19.44
N PHE A 41 16.62 3.43 -19.20
CA PHE A 41 16.89 2.52 -18.08
C PHE A 41 18.22 1.80 -18.28
N ASP A 42 18.47 1.23 -19.45
CA ASP A 42 19.75 0.57 -19.77
C ASP A 42 20.94 1.52 -19.64
N GLN A 43 20.78 2.77 -20.11
CA GLN A 43 21.80 3.81 -19.94
C GLN A 43 21.99 4.21 -18.47
N ALA A 44 20.92 4.28 -17.67
CA ALA A 44 20.99 4.55 -16.25
C ALA A 44 21.64 3.39 -15.46
N VAL A 45 21.35 2.13 -15.82
CA VAL A 45 21.99 0.94 -15.25
C VAL A 45 23.47 0.93 -15.61
N ALA A 46 23.83 1.10 -16.88
CA ALA A 46 25.23 1.14 -17.32
C ALA A 46 26.04 2.30 -16.70
N SER A 47 25.39 3.41 -16.37
CA SER A 47 26.00 4.56 -15.68
C SER A 47 26.12 4.35 -14.15
N SER A 48 25.12 3.70 -13.54
CA SER A 48 25.06 3.45 -12.08
C SER A 48 25.92 2.26 -11.67
N THR A 49 25.89 1.16 -12.43
CA THR A 49 26.77 0.01 -12.23
C THR A 49 28.10 0.24 -12.95
N GLY A 50 29.04 0.89 -12.26
CA GLY A 50 30.44 0.94 -12.69
C GLY A 50 30.98 -0.46 -12.99
N ALA A 51 32.02 -0.53 -13.84
CA ALA A 51 32.48 -1.71 -14.61
C ALA A 51 32.77 -3.04 -13.85
N ALA A 52 32.56 -3.11 -12.53
CA ALA A 52 32.65 -4.32 -11.73
C ALA A 52 31.39 -5.22 -11.81
N ALA A 53 30.22 -4.70 -12.20
CA ALA A 53 28.97 -5.49 -12.17
C ALA A 53 28.88 -6.59 -13.23
N THR A 54 29.61 -6.48 -14.33
CA THR A 54 29.68 -7.48 -15.41
C THR A 54 30.74 -8.55 -15.16
N LEU A 55 31.51 -8.47 -14.07
CA LEU A 55 32.61 -9.36 -13.76
C LEU A 55 32.23 -10.43 -12.73
N ASN A 56 32.67 -11.65 -12.99
CA ASN A 56 32.82 -12.69 -11.98
C ASN A 56 33.90 -12.28 -10.94
N PRO A 57 33.93 -12.88 -9.74
CA PRO A 57 34.96 -12.59 -8.72
C PRO A 57 36.41 -12.92 -9.14
N ASP A 58 36.61 -13.57 -10.30
CA ASP A 58 37.91 -13.82 -10.92
C ASP A 58 38.31 -12.79 -12.00
N GLY A 59 37.46 -11.81 -12.29
CA GLY A 59 37.68 -10.77 -13.29
C GLY A 59 37.26 -11.13 -14.73
N THR A 60 36.53 -12.23 -14.94
CA THR A 60 35.97 -12.60 -16.26
C THR A 60 34.58 -12.01 -16.51
N ILE A 61 34.27 -11.62 -17.75
CA ILE A 61 32.97 -11.05 -18.13
C ILE A 61 31.90 -12.15 -18.15
N LYS A 62 30.74 -11.90 -17.53
CA LYS A 62 29.57 -12.79 -17.62
C LYS A 62 28.92 -12.72 -19.01
N GLU A 63 28.94 -13.84 -19.72
CA GLU A 63 28.18 -14.06 -20.95
C GLU A 63 26.75 -14.51 -20.59
N SER A 64 25.74 -13.71 -20.96
CA SER A 64 24.33 -14.04 -20.73
C SER A 64 23.79 -14.91 -21.86
N SER A 65 23.70 -16.22 -21.63
CA SER A 65 23.15 -17.16 -22.61
C SER A 65 21.62 -17.25 -22.52
N GLU A 66 20.93 -16.57 -23.44
CA GLU A 66 19.55 -16.91 -23.80
C GLU A 66 19.54 -18.16 -24.69
N LYS A 67 18.85 -19.23 -24.23
CA LYS A 67 18.09 -20.26 -24.98
C LYS A 67 18.03 -21.54 -24.15
N ASP A 68 16.82 -22.09 -24.00
CA ASP A 68 16.47 -23.32 -24.74
C ASP A 68 14.99 -23.67 -24.59
N ALA A 69 14.41 -24.18 -25.66
CA ALA A 69 13.03 -24.65 -25.71
C ALA A 69 12.99 -26.10 -26.22
N ALA A 70 12.13 -26.91 -25.57
CA ALA A 70 11.53 -28.16 -26.03
C ALA A 70 12.42 -29.30 -26.60
N ASN A 71 12.37 -30.48 -25.96
CA ASN A 71 12.10 -31.75 -26.67
C ASN A 71 11.53 -32.85 -25.74
N GLU A 72 10.81 -33.82 -26.32
CA GLU A 72 10.12 -34.93 -25.64
C GLU A 72 10.84 -36.31 -25.77
N LYS A 73 10.25 -37.33 -25.10
CA LYS A 73 10.42 -38.80 -25.25
C LYS A 73 11.74 -39.42 -24.73
N ALA A 74 11.80 -40.62 -24.13
CA ALA A 74 10.81 -41.58 -23.55
C ALA A 74 11.62 -42.64 -22.72
N GLN A 75 11.16 -43.79 -22.19
CA GLN A 75 9.89 -44.55 -22.24
C GLN A 75 9.81 -45.57 -21.07
N ASN A 76 8.63 -46.14 -20.80
CA ASN A 76 8.36 -47.47 -20.20
C ASN A 76 8.94 -47.84 -18.80
N GLU A 77 8.06 -48.09 -17.82
CA GLU A 77 7.67 -49.46 -17.38
C GLU A 77 6.49 -49.43 -16.39
N LYS A 78 5.69 -50.51 -16.31
CA LYS A 78 4.50 -50.68 -15.45
C LYS A 78 4.74 -51.93 -14.57
N PRO A 79 4.56 -51.88 -13.24
CA PRO A 79 3.28 -52.25 -12.59
C PRO A 79 2.95 -51.26 -11.44
N ASP A 80 1.90 -51.35 -10.62
CA ASP A 80 0.83 -52.35 -10.42
C ASP A 80 -0.47 -51.59 -10.00
N GLU A 81 -1.60 -52.28 -9.88
CA GLU A 81 -2.88 -51.64 -9.53
C GLU A 81 -3.06 -51.33 -8.02
N ARG A 82 -3.92 -50.34 -7.74
CA ARG A 82 -4.56 -50.04 -6.43
C ARG A 82 -3.73 -49.38 -5.34
N ALA A 83 -3.47 -48.08 -5.51
CA ALA A 83 -3.62 -47.12 -4.41
C ALA A 83 -3.94 -45.71 -4.96
N ILE A 84 -4.76 -44.96 -4.21
CA ILE A 84 -4.98 -43.50 -4.34
C ILE A 84 -5.54 -43.02 -5.71
N GLN A 85 -6.83 -43.27 -5.93
CA GLN A 85 -7.68 -42.36 -6.70
C GLN A 85 -8.64 -41.64 -5.75
N LYS A 86 -8.17 -40.53 -5.21
CA LYS A 86 -8.96 -39.46 -4.60
C LYS A 86 -8.16 -38.17 -4.82
N GLU A 87 -8.86 -37.06 -5.06
CA GLU A 87 -8.27 -35.73 -5.33
C GLU A 87 -7.59 -35.55 -6.71
N ALA A 88 -8.39 -35.61 -7.80
CA ALA A 88 -8.07 -34.95 -9.06
C ALA A 88 -9.32 -34.74 -9.98
N GLU A 89 -10.47 -34.30 -9.43
CA GLU A 89 -11.64 -33.95 -10.26
C GLU A 89 -12.53 -32.86 -9.63
N ILE A 90 -11.99 -31.64 -9.47
CA ILE A 90 -12.81 -30.43 -9.31
C ILE A 90 -12.08 -29.24 -9.99
N LYS A 91 -12.86 -28.40 -10.69
CA LYS A 91 -12.48 -27.09 -11.29
C LYS A 91 -11.77 -27.10 -12.66
N GLU A 92 -12.49 -27.56 -13.68
CA GLU A 92 -12.52 -26.86 -14.97
C GLU A 92 -14.00 -26.58 -15.31
N ASN A 93 -14.35 -25.30 -15.55
CA ASN A 93 -15.71 -24.71 -15.51
C ASN A 93 -16.21 -24.23 -14.13
N ALA A 94 -15.42 -23.37 -13.48
CA ALA A 94 -16.03 -22.18 -12.89
C ALA A 94 -15.96 -21.07 -13.94
N ALA A 95 -17.10 -20.64 -14.48
CA ALA A 95 -17.17 -19.32 -15.09
C ALA A 95 -16.69 -18.29 -14.05
N PRO A 96 -16.15 -17.12 -14.45
CA PRO A 96 -15.96 -16.04 -13.51
C PRO A 96 -17.30 -15.78 -12.85
N LYS A 97 -17.39 -16.02 -11.54
CA LYS A 97 -18.44 -15.34 -10.81
C LYS A 97 -18.11 -13.87 -10.95
N GLU A 98 -19.01 -13.11 -11.56
CA GLU A 98 -19.19 -11.73 -11.14
C GLU A 98 -19.69 -11.79 -9.68
N GLU A 99 -18.74 -11.98 -8.76
CA GLU A 99 -18.93 -11.57 -7.38
C GLU A 99 -19.16 -10.06 -7.49
N ASN A 100 -20.40 -9.65 -7.22
CA ASN A 100 -20.85 -8.28 -7.32
C ASN A 100 -20.31 -7.50 -6.11
N ILE A 101 -18.98 -7.43 -6.03
CA ILE A 101 -18.24 -6.70 -5.01
C ILE A 101 -18.56 -5.23 -5.30
N ALA A 102 -19.20 -4.57 -4.33
CA ALA A 102 -19.58 -3.18 -4.46
C ALA A 102 -18.34 -2.33 -4.79
N ASP A 103 -18.48 -1.43 -5.78
CA ASP A 103 -17.45 -0.44 -6.06
C ASP A 103 -17.40 0.58 -4.92
N LEU A 104 -16.27 0.58 -4.22
CA LEU A 104 -15.92 1.48 -3.12
C LEU A 104 -14.77 2.42 -3.49
N GLY A 105 -14.25 2.37 -4.71
CA GLY A 105 -13.20 3.28 -5.17
C GLY A 105 -13.70 4.72 -5.32
N GLY A 106 -12.82 5.69 -5.07
CA GLY A 106 -13.09 7.12 -5.22
C GLY A 106 -13.17 7.91 -3.91
N GLU A 107 -13.82 9.07 -3.96
CA GLU A 107 -13.84 10.05 -2.87
C GLU A 107 -15.01 9.82 -1.90
N TRP A 108 -14.70 9.73 -0.61
CA TRP A 108 -15.63 9.49 0.49
C TRP A 108 -15.47 10.53 1.59
N ARG A 109 -16.59 10.93 2.18
CA ARG A 109 -16.64 11.67 3.44
C ARG A 109 -17.22 10.76 4.52
N VAL A 110 -16.48 10.58 5.60
CA VAL A 110 -16.87 9.81 6.78
C VAL A 110 -17.13 10.79 7.94
N LEU A 111 -18.35 10.78 8.46
CA LEU A 111 -18.71 11.50 9.68
C LEU A 111 -18.53 10.55 10.87
N LEU A 112 -17.74 10.99 11.84
CA LEU A 112 -17.40 10.23 13.05
C LEU A 112 -18.08 10.89 14.25
N GLU A 113 -19.03 10.20 14.86
CA GLU A 113 -19.79 10.64 16.04
C GLU A 113 -19.36 9.80 17.24
N MET A 114 -18.39 10.30 18.02
CA MET A 114 -17.71 9.54 19.06
C MET A 114 -17.99 10.09 20.45
N LYS A 115 -17.88 9.21 21.46
CA LYS A 115 -17.80 9.61 22.87
C LYS A 115 -16.38 9.36 23.40
N ILE A 116 -15.72 10.42 23.84
CA ILE A 116 -14.33 10.42 24.36
C ILE A 116 -14.37 11.08 25.75
N ASP A 117 -13.84 10.40 26.77
CA ASP A 117 -13.86 10.85 28.18
C ASP A 117 -15.22 11.37 28.70
N GLY A 118 -16.31 10.84 28.13
CA GLY A 118 -17.68 11.22 28.48
C GLY A 118 -18.25 12.40 27.68
N GLN A 119 -17.43 13.14 26.93
CA GLN A 119 -17.85 14.19 26.01
C GLN A 119 -18.15 13.63 24.62
N ASP A 120 -19.14 14.21 23.94
CA ASP A 120 -19.47 13.86 22.57
C ASP A 120 -18.63 14.73 21.62
N LYS A 121 -17.86 14.09 20.73
CA LYS A 121 -16.98 14.73 19.74
C LYS A 121 -17.38 14.28 18.34
N GLN A 122 -17.52 15.25 17.43
CA GLN A 122 -17.84 15.01 16.03
C GLN A 122 -16.68 15.46 15.15
N ASN A 123 -16.12 14.53 14.37
CA ASN A 123 -15.05 14.80 13.41
C ASN A 123 -15.49 14.41 11.99
N ALA A 124 -14.88 15.02 10.98
CA ALA A 124 -15.04 14.65 9.59
C ALA A 124 -13.70 14.12 9.05
N LEU A 125 -13.75 12.97 8.37
CA LEU A 125 -12.63 12.31 7.73
C LEU A 125 -12.94 12.18 6.24
N ASP A 126 -12.19 12.88 5.41
CA ASP A 126 -12.29 12.77 3.96
C ASP A 126 -11.22 11.80 3.46
N LEU A 127 -11.61 10.80 2.65
CA LEU A 127 -10.78 9.71 2.16
C LEU A 127 -10.87 9.60 0.63
N ILE A 128 -9.76 9.23 0.02
CA ILE A 128 -9.71 8.68 -1.34
C ILE A 128 -9.37 7.21 -1.22
N LEU A 129 -10.32 6.35 -1.59
CA LEU A 129 -10.19 4.90 -1.53
C LEU A 129 -9.85 4.32 -2.90
N ILE A 130 -8.95 3.34 -2.88
CA ILE A 130 -8.48 2.56 -4.02
C ILE A 130 -8.80 1.10 -3.69
N GLN A 131 -9.71 0.52 -4.46
CA GLN A 131 -10.11 -0.88 -4.32
C GLN A 131 -9.22 -1.78 -5.16
N THR A 132 -8.87 -2.95 -4.64
CA THR A 132 -8.17 -4.01 -5.37
C THR A 132 -8.77 -5.34 -4.94
N VAL A 133 -9.75 -5.83 -5.71
CA VAL A 133 -10.56 -7.02 -5.38
C VAL A 133 -11.29 -6.83 -4.04
N ASP A 134 -10.86 -7.55 -3.00
CA ASP A 134 -11.36 -7.55 -1.63
C ASP A 134 -10.60 -6.58 -0.70
N ARG A 135 -9.50 -5.97 -1.17
CA ARG A 135 -8.69 -5.04 -0.38
C ARG A 135 -9.03 -3.59 -0.68
N LEU A 136 -9.05 -2.77 0.37
CA LEU A 136 -9.07 -1.31 0.28
C LEU A 136 -7.72 -0.74 0.75
N GLN A 137 -7.24 0.26 0.03
CA GLN A 137 -6.14 1.12 0.43
C GLN A 137 -6.53 2.57 0.14
N GLY A 138 -5.97 3.53 0.86
CA GLY A 138 -6.35 4.91 0.65
C GLY A 138 -5.53 5.89 1.47
N TYR A 139 -5.82 7.17 1.24
CA TYR A 139 -5.23 8.29 1.95
C TYR A 139 -6.30 9.37 2.12
N GLY A 140 -6.07 10.31 3.02
CA GLY A 140 -7.04 11.35 3.30
C GLY A 140 -6.62 12.29 4.41
N THR A 141 -7.59 13.03 4.92
CA THR A 141 -7.41 14.03 5.97
C THR A 141 -8.56 13.96 6.97
N ILE A 142 -8.24 13.97 8.26
CA ILE A 142 -9.22 14.20 9.32
C ILE A 142 -9.11 15.65 9.79
N LEU A 143 -10.23 16.35 9.82
CA LEU A 143 -10.31 17.68 10.41
C LEU A 143 -10.43 17.55 11.92
N ASP A 144 -9.37 17.91 12.65
CA ASP A 144 -9.35 17.93 14.12
C ASP A 144 -8.86 19.29 14.62
N GLU A 145 -9.60 19.90 15.55
CA GLU A 145 -9.30 21.22 16.15
C GLU A 145 -9.01 22.37 15.15
N GLY A 146 -9.47 22.25 13.90
CA GLY A 146 -9.25 23.22 12.82
C GLY A 146 -7.98 23.00 11.99
N ALA A 147 -7.30 21.86 12.18
CA ALA A 147 -6.19 21.42 11.35
C ALA A 147 -6.55 20.15 10.56
N ASP A 148 -6.14 20.10 9.30
CA ASP A 148 -6.23 18.88 8.47
C ASP A 148 -5.05 17.96 8.78
N LEU A 149 -5.32 16.85 9.46
CA LEU A 149 -4.31 15.87 9.83
C LEU A 149 -4.25 14.75 8.77
N PRO A 150 -3.07 14.50 8.15
CA PRO A 150 -2.94 13.48 7.11
C PRO A 150 -3.13 12.08 7.68
N ALA A 151 -3.88 11.25 6.96
CA ALA A 151 -4.22 9.89 7.34
C ALA A 151 -4.04 8.91 6.17
N THR A 152 -3.71 7.67 6.50
CA THR A 152 -3.65 6.52 5.58
C THR A 152 -4.70 5.50 5.96
N ALA A 153 -5.40 4.95 4.97
CA ALA A 153 -6.44 3.94 5.16
C ALA A 153 -6.01 2.58 4.57
N THR A 154 -6.27 1.51 5.29
CA THR A 154 -6.16 0.12 4.81
C THR A 154 -7.36 -0.68 5.29
N GLY A 155 -7.86 -1.61 4.50
CA GLY A 155 -9.07 -2.35 4.86
C GLY A 155 -9.37 -3.53 3.97
N SER A 156 -10.48 -4.20 4.30
CA SER A 156 -11.00 -5.36 3.59
C SER A 156 -12.51 -5.24 3.41
N ILE A 157 -12.99 -5.75 2.27
CA ILE A 157 -14.38 -5.81 1.86
C ILE A 157 -14.85 -7.27 2.05
N SER A 158 -16.01 -7.43 2.66
CA SER A 158 -16.77 -8.68 2.75
C SER A 158 -18.14 -8.50 2.09
N ASP A 159 -18.91 -9.58 1.97
CA ASP A 159 -20.20 -9.60 1.25
C ASP A 159 -21.18 -8.49 1.68
N ASP A 160 -21.22 -8.14 2.97
CA ASP A 160 -22.16 -7.18 3.56
C ASP A 160 -21.49 -6.02 4.34
N SER A 161 -20.16 -6.03 4.42
CA SER A 161 -19.42 -5.21 5.37
C SER A 161 -18.03 -4.80 4.88
N VAL A 162 -17.53 -3.71 5.47
CA VAL A 162 -16.23 -3.08 5.17
C VAL A 162 -15.56 -2.79 6.50
N SER A 163 -14.36 -3.35 6.70
CA SER A 163 -13.51 -2.98 7.84
C SER A 163 -12.36 -2.11 7.34
N LEU A 164 -12.18 -0.94 7.95
CA LEU A 164 -11.18 0.06 7.58
C LEU A 164 -10.41 0.53 8.81
N ILE A 165 -9.08 0.43 8.73
CA ILE A 165 -8.13 0.97 9.69
C ILE A 165 -7.57 2.26 9.09
N VAL A 166 -7.71 3.37 9.81
CA VAL A 166 -7.27 4.70 9.39
C VAL A 166 -6.29 5.26 10.41
N SER A 167 -5.00 5.21 10.07
CA SER A 167 -3.90 5.66 10.93
C SER A 167 -3.50 7.09 10.57
N LEU A 168 -3.27 7.95 11.57
CA LEU A 168 -2.77 9.32 11.36
C LEU A 168 -1.24 9.28 11.23
N VAL A 169 -0.69 9.92 10.20
CA VAL A 169 0.74 9.74 9.82
C VAL A 169 1.71 10.23 10.91
N GLU A 170 1.36 11.31 11.60
CA GLU A 170 2.24 11.96 12.61
C GLU A 170 1.82 11.68 14.06
N GLN A 171 0.68 11.01 14.29
CA GLN A 171 0.13 10.76 15.62
C GLN A 171 -0.02 9.26 15.85
N LYS A 172 0.21 8.79 17.08
CA LYS A 172 -0.11 7.39 17.45
C LYS A 172 -1.62 7.21 17.66
N LYS A 173 -2.42 7.63 16.68
CA LYS A 173 -3.89 7.56 16.67
C LYS A 173 -4.37 6.76 15.47
N GLU A 174 -5.33 5.89 15.72
CA GLU A 174 -5.91 5.00 14.74
C GLU A 174 -7.43 4.93 14.93
N TYR A 175 -8.16 5.11 13.84
CA TYR A 175 -9.59 4.90 13.78
C TYR A 175 -9.86 3.55 13.15
N GLN A 176 -10.54 2.66 13.87
CA GLN A 176 -11.04 1.39 13.34
C GLN A 176 -12.53 1.56 13.05
N LEU A 177 -12.91 1.29 11.80
CA LEU A 177 -14.24 1.51 11.25
C LEU A 177 -14.79 0.17 10.77
N ASP A 178 -15.82 -0.35 11.44
CA ASP A 178 -16.56 -1.53 10.99
C ASP A 178 -17.93 -1.06 10.47
N LEU A 179 -18.09 -1.12 9.15
CA LEU A 179 -19.21 -0.52 8.42
C LEU A 179 -20.01 -1.59 7.67
N ALA A 180 -21.32 -1.41 7.57
CA ALA A 180 -22.19 -2.20 6.71
C ALA A 180 -22.69 -1.36 5.52
N PHE A 181 -23.00 -2.01 4.40
CA PHE A 181 -23.65 -1.36 3.25
C PHE A 181 -25.08 -0.94 3.60
N ILE A 182 -25.44 0.29 3.24
CA ILE A 182 -26.81 0.83 3.33
C ILE A 182 -27.19 1.51 2.01
N GLU A 183 -28.48 1.83 1.82
CA GLU A 183 -28.92 2.57 0.63
C GLU A 183 -28.17 3.91 0.49
N GLY A 184 -27.28 3.99 -0.51
CA GLY A 184 -26.52 5.19 -0.85
C GLY A 184 -25.26 5.47 0.00
N GLY A 185 -24.80 4.54 0.84
CA GLY A 185 -23.58 4.76 1.64
C GLY A 185 -23.16 3.59 2.53
N LEU A 186 -22.30 3.87 3.50
CA LEU A 186 -21.88 2.92 4.52
C LEU A 186 -22.21 3.45 5.92
N LYS A 187 -22.55 2.57 6.86
CA LYS A 187 -22.77 2.96 8.26
C LYS A 187 -22.36 1.85 9.23
N GLY A 188 -21.80 2.23 10.37
CA GLY A 188 -21.47 1.29 11.42
C GLY A 188 -20.80 1.94 12.62
N ILE A 189 -19.80 1.26 13.17
CA ILE A 189 -19.14 1.60 14.43
C ILE A 189 -17.78 2.21 14.13
N CYS A 190 -17.39 3.21 14.93
CA CYS A 190 -16.04 3.76 14.99
C CYS A 190 -15.45 3.49 16.38
N GLU A 191 -14.21 3.02 16.41
CA GLU A 191 -13.37 2.94 17.61
C GLU A 191 -12.10 3.77 17.38
N LEU A 192 -11.71 4.56 18.37
CA LEU A 192 -10.51 5.40 18.34
C LEU A 192 -9.51 4.86 19.35
N TYR A 193 -8.34 4.46 18.85
CA TYR A 193 -7.20 4.01 19.61
C TYR A 193 -6.13 5.09 19.64
N GLU A 194 -5.59 5.37 20.82
CA GLU A 194 -4.42 6.22 21.00
C GLU A 194 -3.34 5.45 21.75
N SER A 195 -2.16 5.29 21.13
CA SER A 195 -1.07 4.44 21.61
C SER A 195 -1.54 3.04 22.02
N GLU A 196 -2.23 2.36 21.11
CA GLU A 196 -2.80 1.00 21.27
C GLU A 196 -3.90 0.87 22.33
N LYS A 197 -4.38 1.98 22.90
CA LYS A 197 -5.42 1.99 23.93
C LYS A 197 -6.71 2.61 23.39
N LEU A 198 -7.84 1.91 23.55
CA LEU A 198 -9.16 2.45 23.21
C LEU A 198 -9.46 3.68 24.07
N VAL A 199 -9.66 4.84 23.43
CA VAL A 199 -9.98 6.13 24.08
C VAL A 199 -11.35 6.68 23.68
N GLY A 200 -11.90 6.23 22.55
CA GLY A 200 -13.20 6.67 22.06
C GLY A 200 -13.96 5.56 21.33
N ARG A 201 -15.30 5.62 21.39
CA ARG A 201 -16.18 4.74 20.61
C ARG A 201 -17.44 5.50 20.20
N GLY A 202 -18.00 5.16 19.05
CA GLY A 202 -19.27 5.71 18.58
C GLY A 202 -19.65 5.20 17.21
N ASN A 203 -20.32 6.03 16.43
CA ASN A 203 -20.85 5.68 15.11
C ASN A 203 -20.00 6.32 13.99
N ALA A 204 -19.96 5.64 12.85
CA ALA A 204 -19.46 6.19 11.59
C ALA A 204 -20.55 6.12 10.52
N THR A 205 -20.67 7.18 9.72
CA THR A 205 -21.51 7.21 8.51
C THR A 205 -20.68 7.74 7.35
N ALA A 206 -20.54 6.98 6.26
CA ALA A 206 -19.78 7.37 5.09
C ALA A 206 -20.68 7.54 3.86
N SER A 207 -20.40 8.59 3.09
CA SER A 207 -21.08 8.93 1.84
C SER A 207 -20.06 9.32 0.78
N ARG A 208 -20.32 8.98 -0.49
CA ARG A 208 -19.51 9.43 -1.62
C ARG A 208 -19.59 10.96 -1.77
N LEU A 209 -18.47 11.60 -2.09
CA LEU A 209 -18.39 13.05 -2.35
C LEU A 209 -18.72 13.43 -3.80
N SER A 210 -18.56 12.47 -4.72
CA SER A 210 -18.91 12.59 -6.13
C SER A 210 -19.69 11.37 -6.61
N SER A 211 -20.64 11.61 -7.52
CA SER A 211 -21.43 10.63 -8.27
C SER A 211 -21.32 10.93 -9.77
#